data_AF-A0A1T2KWH4-F1
#
_entry.id   AF-A0A1T2KWH4-F1
#
_cell.length_a   1.000
_cell.length_b   1.000
_cell.length_c   1.000
_cell.angle_alpha   90.00
_cell.angle_beta   90.00
_cell.angle_gamma   90.00
#
_symmetry.space_group_name_H-M   'P 1'
#
loop_
_entity.id
_entity.type
_entity.pdbx_description
1 polymer ?
#
loop_
_entity_poly.entity_id
_entity_poly.type
_entity_poly.pdbx_seq_one_letter_code
_entity_poly.pdbx_strand_id
1 'polypeptide(L)' 'MTAELEVKPLSTSELQGPSQDFTDYCEAEFERRRNSGEPIEEDEYREAMEMTLRRLRALEDEGYA' A
#
# COMPACT_ATOMS: atom_id res chain seq x y z
N MET A 1 26.35 -12.00 15.82
CA MET A 1 25.00 -12.50 16.15
C MET A 1 24.04 -11.85 15.17
N THR A 2 23.70 -12.54 14.09
CA THR A 2 22.70 -12.09 13.11
C THR A 2 21.34 -12.48 13.64
N ALA A 3 20.53 -11.49 14.05
CA ALA A 3 19.13 -11.73 14.32
C ALA A 3 18.46 -12.06 12.98
N GLU A 4 18.11 -13.33 12.80
CA GLU A 4 17.21 -13.75 11.73
C GLU A 4 15.90 -13.03 11.98
N LEU A 5 15.58 -12.05 11.12
CA LEU A 5 14.25 -11.46 11.09
C LEU A 5 13.31 -12.58 10.68
N GLU A 6 12.67 -13.19 11.66
CA GLU A 6 11.60 -14.15 11.47
C GLU A 6 10.47 -13.41 10.73
N VAL A 7 10.47 -13.52 9.41
CA VAL A 7 9.40 -13.00 8.54
C VAL A 7 8.19 -13.88 8.83
N LYS A 8 7.41 -13.51 9.85
CA LYS A 8 6.10 -14.11 10.07
C LYS A 8 5.31 -13.93 8.78
N PRO A 9 4.78 -15.01 8.19
CA PRO A 9 3.88 -14.86 7.06
C PRO A 9 2.72 -13.97 7.51
N LEU A 10 2.48 -12.89 6.78
CA LEU A 10 1.32 -12.04 6.99
C LEU A 10 0.09 -12.96 6.99
N SER A 11 -0.60 -13.01 8.13
CA SER A 11 -1.82 -13.79 8.24
C SER A 11 -2.81 -13.20 7.24
N THR A 12 -3.28 -14.00 6.29
CA THR A 12 -4.30 -13.54 5.33
C THR A 12 -5.61 -13.12 5.99
N SER A 13 -5.79 -13.47 7.28
CA SER A 13 -6.91 -13.02 8.12
C SER A 13 -6.78 -11.56 8.59
N GLU A 14 -5.63 -10.91 8.41
CA GLU A 14 -5.41 -9.50 8.77
C GLU A 14 -5.56 -8.55 7.57
N LEU A 15 -5.62 -9.10 6.34
CA LEU A 15 -5.79 -8.33 5.12
C LEU A 15 -7.24 -7.83 5.07
N GLN A 16 -7.41 -6.51 5.16
CA GLN A 16 -8.73 -5.85 5.16
C GLN A 16 -9.31 -5.73 3.73
N GLY A 17 -8.66 -6.36 2.74
CA GLY A 17 -8.99 -6.31 1.32
C GLY A 17 -7.87 -5.61 0.54
N PRO A 18 -7.64 -5.96 -0.75
CA PRO A 18 -6.58 -5.37 -1.56
C PRO A 18 -6.58 -3.84 -1.59
N SER A 19 -7.76 -3.20 -1.54
CA SER A 19 -7.87 -1.74 -1.45
C SER A 19 -7.25 -1.18 -0.19
N GLN A 20 -7.49 -1.80 0.97
CA GLN A 20 -6.94 -1.32 2.24
C GLN A 20 -5.43 -1.58 2.32
N ASP A 21 -4.98 -2.77 1.94
CA ASP A 21 -3.55 -3.11 1.94
C ASP A 21 -2.76 -2.16 1.02
N PHE A 22 -3.34 -1.80 -0.13
CA PHE A 22 -2.75 -0.84 -1.04
C PHE A 22 -2.71 0.58 -0.44
N THR A 23 -3.77 1.02 0.23
CA THR A 23 -3.79 2.30 0.96
C THR A 23 -2.68 2.35 2.00
N ASP A 24 -2.58 1.33 2.86
CA ASP A 24 -1.61 1.29 3.96
C ASP A 24 -0.17 1.32 3.42
N TYR A 25 0.08 0.58 2.33
CA TYR A 25 1.37 0.62 1.64
C TYR A 25 1.69 2.02 1.09
N CYS A 26 0.75 2.65 0.38
CA CYS A 26 0.95 3.97 -0.21
C CYS A 26 1.23 5.03 0.85
N GLU A 27 0.53 4.99 1.99
CA GLU A 27 0.77 5.93 3.10
C GLU A 27 2.18 5.75 3.68
N ALA A 28 2.59 4.51 3.97
CA ALA A 28 3.92 4.20 4.49
C ALA A 28 5.04 4.60 3.50
N GLU A 29 4.83 4.34 2.20
CA GLU A 29 5.80 4.69 1.16
C GLU A 29 5.91 6.20 0.96
N PHE A 30 4.78 6.91 1.00
CA PHE A 30 4.77 8.37 0.89
C PHE A 30 5.54 9.01 2.05
N GLU A 31 5.34 8.53 3.28
CA GLU A 31 6.08 8.99 4.45
C GLU A 31 7.58 8.67 4.34
N ARG A 32 7.93 7.46 3.90
CA ARG A 32 9.34 7.09 3.64
C ARG A 32 9.99 8.05 2.65
N ARG A 33 9.31 8.38 1.54
CA ARG A 33 9.84 9.30 0.52
C ARG A 33 9.98 10.73 1.04
N ARG A 34 8.98 11.24 1.77
CA ARG A 34 9.08 12.54 2.44
C ARG A 34 10.30 12.63 3.37
N ASN A 35 10.59 11.54 4.07
CA ASN A 35 11.73 11.46 4.99
C ASN A 35 13.08 11.16 4.29
N SER A 36 13.08 10.90 2.97
CA SER A 36 14.30 10.59 2.22
C SER A 36 15.11 11.82 1.78
N GLY A 37 14.49 12.99 1.76
CA GLY A 37 15.07 14.22 1.21
C GLY A 37 15.08 14.29 -0.32
N GLU A 38 14.57 13.28 -1.01
CA GLU A 38 14.33 13.33 -2.46
C GLU A 38 13.02 14.10 -2.76
N PRO A 39 12.97 14.86 -3.88
CA PRO A 39 11.73 15.48 -4.33
C PRO A 39 10.65 14.45 -4.60
N ILE A 40 9.42 14.77 -4.21
CA ILE A 40 8.23 13.98 -4.54
C ILE A 40 7.19 14.89 -5.20
N GLU A 41 6.71 14.47 -6.37
CA GLU A 41 5.55 15.06 -7.02
C GLU A 41 4.30 14.55 -6.29
N GLU A 42 3.92 15.22 -5.19
CA GLU A 42 2.87 14.73 -4.29
C GLU A 42 1.52 14.57 -5.01
N ASP A 43 1.20 15.47 -5.95
CA ASP A 43 -0.04 15.44 -6.70
C ASP A 43 -0.10 14.23 -7.65
N GLU A 44 0.98 13.95 -8.39
CA GLU A 44 1.07 12.78 -9.28
C GLU A 44 0.98 11.47 -8.48
N TYR A 45 1.61 11.42 -7.29
CA TYR A 45 1.55 10.27 -6.42
C TYR A 45 0.11 10.00 -5.95
N ARG A 46 -0.59 11.04 -5.49
CA ARG A 46 -1.98 10.93 -5.02
C ARG A 46 -2.93 10.57 -6.14
N GLU A 47 -2.77 11.16 -7.32
CA GLU A 47 -3.58 10.82 -8.50
C GLU A 47 -3.43 9.34 -8.85
N ALA A 48 -2.20 8.82 -8.90
CA ALA A 48 -1.94 7.41 -9.19
C ALA A 48 -2.54 6.47 -8.11
N MET A 49 -2.46 6.87 -6.84
CA MET A 49 -3.07 6.14 -5.73
C MET A 49 -4.60 6.08 -5.88
N GLU A 50 -5.25 7.21 -6.15
CA GLU A 50 -6.71 7.29 -6.33
C GLU A 50 -7.20 6.45 -7.52
N MET A 51 -6.48 6.49 -8.65
CA MET A 51 -6.81 5.68 -9.82
C MET A 51 -6.75 4.18 -9.52
N THR A 52 -5.71 3.75 -8.79
CA THR A 52 -5.55 2.35 -8.39
C THR A 52 -6.64 1.91 -7.42
N LEU A 53 -6.89 2.72 -6.38
CA LEU A 53 -7.93 2.44 -5.39
C LEU A 53 -9.32 2.33 -6.02
N ARG A 54 -9.64 3.18 -6.99
CA ARG A 54 -10.88 3.08 -7.74
C ARG A 54 -11.01 1.73 -8.46
N ARG A 55 -9.92 1.21 -9.02
CA ARG A 55 -9.93 -0.09 -9.70
C ARG A 55 -10.01 -1.26 -8.72
N LEU A 56 -9.27 -1.20 -7.61
CA LEU A 56 -9.30 -2.25 -6.58
C LEU A 56 -10.69 -2.40 -5.98
N ARG A 57 -11.33 -1.29 -5.59
CA ARG A 57 -12.71 -1.31 -5.08
C ARG A 57 -13.71 -1.88 -6.08
N ALA A 58 -13.58 -1.54 -7.35
CA ALA A 58 -14.43 -2.12 -8.39
C ALA A 58 -14.22 -3.64 -8.53
N LEU A 59 -12.99 -4.13 -8.40
CA LEU A 59 -12.70 -5.56 -8.43
C LEU A 59 -13.22 -6.27 -7.18
N GLU A 60 -13.15 -5.64 -6.01
CA GLU A 60 -13.72 -6.17 -4.76
C GLU A 60 -15.24 -6.29 -4.86
N ASP A 61 -15.91 -5.25 -5.38
CA ASP A 61 -17.37 -5.25 -5.63
C ASP A 61 -17.77 -6.33 -6.66
N GLU A 62 -16.92 -6.59 -7.66
CA GLU A 62 -17.09 -7.65 -8.67
C GLU A 62 -16.73 -9.06 -8.13
N GLY A 63 -16.11 -9.17 -6.94
CA GLY A 63 -15.67 -10.44 -6.34
C GLY A 63 -14.37 -11.01 -6.92
N TYR A 64 -13.56 -10.19 -7.58
CA TYR A 64 -12.26 -10.56 -8.16
C TYR A 64 -11.06 -10.22 -7.26
N ALA A 65 -11.27 -9.45 -6.21
CA ALA A 65 -10.26 -8.97 -5.28
C ALA A 65 -10.75 -9.13 -3.83
#